data_AF-A0A7V2PDR7-F1
#
_entry.id   AF-A0A7V2PDR7-F1
#
_cell.length_a   1.000
_cell.length_b   1.000
_cell.length_c   1.000
_cell.angle_alpha   90.00
_cell.angle_beta   90.00
_cell.angle_gamma   90.00
#
_symmetry.space_group_name_H-M   'P 1'
#
loop_
_entity.id
_entity.type
_entity.pdbx_description
1 polymer ?
#
loop_
_entity_poly.entity_id
_entity_poly.type
_entity_poly.pdbx_seq_one_letter_code
_entity_poly.pdbx_strand_id
1 'polypeptide(L)'
;MLHDSLKRMTLIILALILSVLACARADVPVPGAIGSGGVPSATARQSNPSPVATNTMKVENTVEVTATPFEPEPLVSPTFPPTPTIGATEEIETLLYEAQPGDTLWTVAVRFGVLPEDIESPDPLPGERGLIDPGQFLIIPRRLETTGSNQRLIPDSELIFSPHATDFDVSDFAASQGGYLTQYREVVDGIWTLGPKVVARVARDNSINPRLLLALLEHHSGWVTNPEAPRGEAFEYPMGISDERIPGLQRQLTWVANELGNGYYGWRAGTFTMITLQDGSSVRLAPDLNAGTVALHYFFALYDRTSEWEYDLSPDGIIKTYTEFFGDPWAYQHPLYEIGVEQPTLILPFLPGRTWAFTGGPHGAWERESAWAGLDFAPASMESGCVRSDEWIVAAADGYVVRSERGVVVLDLDGDGREQSGWALLYLHVATNGRVEAGTLLTQGDLIGHPSCEGGIATGTHVHLARKYNGEWILADGPLPFEMSGWIPIAGSKPYQGALVKGDQVIYACPCATHETQIRR
;
A
#
# COMPACT_ATOMS: atom_id res chain seq x y z
N MET A 1 40.58 10.53 -37.56
CA MET A 1 39.12 10.50 -37.85
C MET A 1 38.46 9.18 -37.46
N LEU A 2 38.97 7.99 -37.83
CA LEU A 2 38.38 6.72 -37.36
C LEU A 2 38.46 6.48 -35.84
N HIS A 3 39.49 7.02 -35.18
CA HIS A 3 39.71 6.83 -33.74
C HIS A 3 38.74 7.65 -32.85
N ASP A 4 38.26 8.80 -33.33
CA ASP A 4 37.29 9.65 -32.60
C ASP A 4 35.85 9.16 -32.76
N SER A 5 35.53 8.55 -33.90
CA SER A 5 34.21 7.95 -34.15
C SER A 5 33.97 6.74 -33.23
N LEU A 6 35.00 5.90 -33.03
CA LEU A 6 34.92 4.75 -32.16
C LEU A 6 34.73 5.15 -30.69
N LYS A 7 35.46 6.18 -30.21
CA LYS A 7 35.31 6.71 -28.85
C LYS A 7 33.91 7.27 -28.58
N ARG A 8 33.31 7.99 -29.54
CA ARG A 8 31.94 8.52 -29.41
C ARG A 8 30.90 7.41 -29.40
N MET A 9 31.08 6.36 -30.19
CA MET A 9 30.16 5.22 -30.22
C MET A 9 30.26 4.39 -28.93
N THR A 10 31.46 4.22 -28.37
CA THR A 10 31.64 3.56 -27.05
C THR A 10 31.05 4.39 -25.91
N LEU A 11 31.15 5.72 -25.94
CA LEU A 11 30.52 6.62 -24.96
C LEU A 11 28.99 6.59 -25.00
N ILE A 12 28.40 6.49 -26.20
CA ILE A 12 26.94 6.40 -26.37
C ILE A 12 26.42 5.03 -25.91
N ILE A 13 27.13 3.94 -26.22
CA ILE A 13 26.76 2.59 -25.75
C ILE A 13 26.94 2.46 -24.23
N LEU A 14 27.98 3.09 -23.65
CA LEU A 14 28.18 3.13 -22.19
C LEU A 14 27.06 3.95 -21.50
N ALA A 15 26.62 5.06 -22.10
CA ALA A 15 25.49 5.86 -21.60
C ALA A 15 24.15 5.14 -21.71
N LEU A 16 23.93 4.33 -22.76
CA LEU A 16 22.75 3.49 -22.93
C LEU A 16 22.74 2.24 -22.04
N ILE A 17 23.89 1.74 -21.60
CA ILE A 17 23.98 0.65 -20.62
C ILE A 17 23.81 1.18 -19.18
N LEU A 18 24.25 2.42 -18.92
CA LEU A 18 24.07 3.10 -17.63
C LEU A 18 22.63 3.60 -17.38
N SER A 19 21.82 3.84 -18.42
CA SER A 19 20.43 4.26 -18.26
C SER A 19 19.46 3.11 -17.96
N VAL A 20 19.84 1.85 -18.20
CA VAL A 20 18.98 0.67 -17.95
C VAL A 20 19.10 0.15 -16.51
N LEU A 21 20.01 0.70 -15.70
CA LEU A 21 20.20 0.33 -14.29
C LEU A 21 19.47 1.25 -13.29
N ALA A 22 18.68 2.21 -13.77
CA ALA A 22 17.98 3.21 -12.94
C ALA A 22 16.56 2.82 -12.48
N CYS A 23 16.14 1.55 -12.67
CA CYS A 23 14.88 1.02 -12.12
C CYS A 23 15.10 0.05 -10.94
N ALA A 24 16.28 0.03 -10.33
CA ALA A 24 16.51 -0.78 -9.15
C ALA A 24 15.83 -0.14 -7.93
N ARG A 25 14.68 -0.73 -7.55
CA ARG A 25 14.03 -0.57 -6.24
C ARG A 25 15.08 -0.50 -5.13
N ALA A 26 14.90 0.45 -4.20
CA ALA A 26 15.72 0.66 -3.02
C ALA A 26 16.07 -0.67 -2.32
N ASP A 27 17.29 -0.75 -1.79
CA ASP A 27 17.93 -1.92 -1.19
C ASP A 27 16.97 -2.69 -0.26
N VAL A 28 16.42 -3.80 -0.76
CA VAL A 28 15.67 -4.74 0.07
C VAL A 28 16.69 -5.43 0.98
N PRO A 29 16.50 -5.47 2.31
CA PRO A 29 17.40 -6.17 3.21
C PRO A 29 17.68 -7.60 2.73
N VAL A 30 18.82 -8.19 3.09
CA VAL A 30 19.15 -9.58 2.71
C VAL A 30 18.06 -10.52 3.27
N PRO A 31 17.53 -11.47 2.47
CA PRO A 31 16.56 -12.44 2.96
C PRO A 31 17.06 -13.21 4.18
N GLY A 32 16.16 -13.43 5.15
CA GLY A 32 16.42 -14.31 6.28
C GLY A 32 16.47 -15.79 5.87
N ALA A 33 16.96 -16.65 6.75
CA ALA A 33 16.95 -18.09 6.50
C ALA A 33 15.52 -18.65 6.52
N ILE A 34 15.19 -19.54 5.57
CA ILE A 34 13.91 -20.28 5.50
C ILE A 34 14.14 -21.77 5.82
N GLY A 35 13.13 -22.47 6.34
CA GLY A 35 13.28 -23.91 6.61
C GLY A 35 12.02 -24.66 7.06
N SER A 36 12.05 -25.98 6.96
CA SER A 36 10.92 -26.89 7.22
C SER A 36 10.85 -27.43 8.66
N GLY A 37 10.97 -26.58 9.68
CA GLY A 37 10.61 -26.97 11.06
C GLY A 37 11.55 -27.92 11.83
N GLY A 38 12.50 -28.63 11.22
CA GLY A 38 13.50 -29.43 11.96
C GLY A 38 14.53 -28.53 12.65
N VAL A 39 14.67 -28.53 13.98
CA VAL A 39 15.68 -27.72 14.72
C VAL A 39 17.00 -27.71 13.93
N PRO A 40 17.62 -26.55 13.64
CA PRO A 40 18.89 -26.56 12.90
C PRO A 40 19.88 -27.42 13.67
N SER A 41 20.23 -28.58 13.10
CA SER A 41 21.37 -29.35 13.57
C SER A 41 22.59 -28.45 13.40
N ALA A 42 23.46 -28.41 14.41
CA ALA A 42 24.68 -27.60 14.46
C ALA A 42 25.77 -28.05 13.46
N THR A 43 25.36 -28.41 12.25
CA THR A 43 26.19 -28.79 11.11
C THR A 43 25.68 -28.12 9.84
N ALA A 44 25.41 -26.82 9.89
CA ALA A 44 25.56 -26.01 8.69
C ALA A 44 27.07 -25.98 8.40
N ARG A 45 27.50 -26.58 7.28
CA ARG A 45 28.88 -26.44 6.80
C ARG A 45 29.16 -24.93 6.67
N GLN A 46 30.02 -24.41 7.54
CA GLN A 46 30.74 -23.18 7.25
C GLN A 46 31.49 -23.41 5.95
N SER A 47 31.02 -22.80 4.85
CA SER A 47 31.86 -22.59 3.69
C SER A 47 32.98 -21.64 4.13
N ASN A 48 34.19 -22.16 4.28
CA ASN A 48 35.39 -21.33 4.43
C ASN A 48 35.43 -20.32 3.28
N PRO A 49 35.59 -19.01 3.54
CA PRO A 49 35.84 -18.06 2.47
C PRO A 49 37.22 -18.36 1.87
N SER A 50 37.25 -18.68 0.58
CA SER A 50 38.47 -18.56 -0.22
C SER A 50 38.94 -17.09 -0.18
N PRO A 51 40.25 -16.82 -0.13
CA PRO A 51 40.77 -15.46 -0.09
C PRO A 51 40.52 -14.79 -1.44
N VAL A 52 39.49 -13.95 -1.52
CA VAL A 52 39.31 -13.01 -2.62
C VAL A 52 40.22 -11.82 -2.35
N ALA A 53 41.12 -11.55 -3.29
CA ALA A 53 42.04 -10.44 -3.25
C ALA A 53 41.29 -9.12 -3.05
N THR A 54 41.62 -8.41 -1.97
CA THR A 54 41.08 -7.09 -1.65
C THR A 54 41.68 -6.06 -2.61
N ASN A 55 41.00 -5.78 -3.72
CA ASN A 55 41.16 -4.51 -4.41
C ASN A 55 40.26 -3.49 -3.73
N THR A 56 40.81 -2.75 -2.77
CA THR A 56 40.23 -1.52 -2.25
C THR A 56 40.22 -0.46 -3.36
N MET A 57 39.14 -0.37 -4.12
CA MET A 57 38.75 0.90 -4.73
C MET A 57 37.88 1.64 -3.72
N LYS A 58 38.40 2.74 -3.19
CA LYS A 58 37.62 3.77 -2.51
C LYS A 58 36.59 4.27 -3.52
N VAL A 59 35.33 3.88 -3.35
CA VAL A 59 34.21 4.57 -3.97
C VAL A 59 33.96 5.79 -3.09
N GLU A 60 34.42 6.93 -3.57
CA GLU A 60 34.09 8.22 -3.01
C GLU A 60 32.61 8.47 -3.36
N ASN A 61 31.73 8.27 -2.37
CA ASN A 61 30.31 8.63 -2.46
C ASN A 61 30.25 10.14 -2.69
N THR A 62 30.19 10.53 -3.95
CA THR A 62 29.81 11.89 -4.32
C THR A 62 28.28 11.89 -4.24
N VAL A 63 27.76 12.32 -3.09
CA VAL A 63 26.34 12.65 -2.97
C VAL A 63 26.09 13.76 -3.98
N GLU A 64 25.21 13.53 -4.94
CA GLU A 64 24.70 14.59 -5.79
C GLU A 64 23.75 15.45 -4.94
N VAL A 65 24.32 16.38 -4.18
CA VAL A 65 23.59 17.39 -3.39
C VAL A 65 23.15 18.50 -4.35
N THR A 66 22.19 18.23 -5.24
CA THR A 66 21.47 19.31 -5.95
C THR A 66 20.07 18.90 -6.43
N ALA A 67 19.24 18.28 -5.59
CA ALA A 67 17.80 18.35 -5.81
C ALA A 67 17.28 19.57 -5.04
N THR A 68 17.14 20.72 -5.71
CA THR A 68 16.31 21.80 -5.19
C THR A 68 14.87 21.29 -5.15
N PRO A 69 14.05 21.60 -4.12
CA PRO A 69 12.63 21.31 -4.16
C PRO A 69 12.04 21.90 -5.45
N PHE A 70 11.55 21.02 -6.31
CA PHE A 70 10.91 21.40 -7.56
C PHE A 70 9.42 21.12 -7.42
N GLU A 71 8.61 21.96 -8.06
CA GLU A 71 7.17 21.76 -8.12
C GLU A 71 6.88 20.40 -8.77
N PRO A 72 6.24 19.46 -8.05
CA PRO A 72 5.98 18.14 -8.59
C PRO A 72 5.06 18.27 -9.79
N GLU A 73 5.26 17.41 -10.79
CA GLU A 73 4.27 17.30 -11.86
C GLU A 73 2.93 16.94 -11.22
N PRO A 74 1.86 17.72 -11.47
CA PRO A 74 0.56 17.42 -10.91
C PRO A 74 0.13 16.04 -11.37
N LEU A 75 -0.61 15.32 -10.54
CA LEU A 75 -1.31 14.11 -10.99
C LEU A 75 -2.07 14.45 -12.27
N VAL A 76 -1.73 13.73 -13.35
CA VAL A 76 -2.45 13.88 -14.60
C VAL A 76 -3.85 13.34 -14.33
N SER A 77 -4.83 14.25 -14.24
CA SER A 77 -6.22 13.84 -14.15
C SER A 77 -6.53 12.94 -15.35
N PRO A 78 -7.19 11.78 -15.15
CA PRO A 78 -7.63 10.97 -16.27
C PRO A 78 -8.43 11.85 -17.21
N THR A 79 -8.00 11.93 -18.47
CA THR A 79 -8.70 12.72 -19.47
C THR A 79 -10.04 12.04 -19.71
N PHE A 80 -11.15 12.71 -19.38
CA PHE A 80 -12.46 12.23 -19.75
C PHE A 80 -12.52 12.03 -21.27
N PRO A 81 -13.21 10.98 -21.77
CA PRO A 81 -13.45 10.88 -23.19
C PRO A 81 -14.11 12.18 -23.68
N PRO A 82 -13.77 12.67 -24.88
CA PRO A 82 -14.50 13.80 -25.45
C PRO A 82 -15.98 13.42 -25.47
N THR A 83 -16.85 14.27 -24.90
CA THR A 83 -18.29 14.06 -24.93
C THR A 83 -18.69 13.80 -26.38
N PRO A 84 -19.26 12.64 -26.72
CA PRO A 84 -19.76 12.43 -28.06
C PRO A 84 -20.81 13.51 -28.31
N THR A 85 -20.67 14.29 -29.39
CA THR A 85 -21.73 15.17 -29.88
C THR A 85 -22.88 14.29 -30.35
N ILE A 86 -23.74 13.85 -29.41
CA ILE A 86 -24.95 13.11 -29.74
C ILE A 86 -25.86 14.07 -30.52
N GLY A 87 -26.20 13.69 -31.75
CA GLY A 87 -27.26 14.36 -32.50
C GLY A 87 -28.55 14.30 -31.69
N ALA A 88 -29.29 15.41 -31.62
CA ALA A 88 -30.41 15.69 -30.71
C ALA A 88 -31.66 14.76 -30.81
N THR A 89 -31.53 13.51 -31.23
CA THR A 89 -32.63 12.60 -31.57
C THR A 89 -32.48 11.16 -31.06
N GLU A 90 -31.41 10.78 -30.38
CA GLU A 90 -31.31 9.44 -29.75
C GLU A 90 -31.57 9.53 -28.23
N GLU A 91 -32.52 8.74 -27.73
CA GLU A 91 -32.71 8.54 -26.29
C GLU A 91 -31.45 7.90 -25.73
N ILE A 92 -30.77 8.62 -24.83
CA ILE A 92 -29.58 8.11 -24.15
C ILE A 92 -30.05 7.05 -23.16
N GLU A 93 -29.65 5.79 -23.37
CA GLU A 93 -29.85 4.73 -22.38
C GLU A 93 -29.13 5.13 -21.08
N THR A 94 -29.83 5.06 -19.95
CA THR A 94 -29.27 5.38 -18.63
C THR A 94 -29.17 4.11 -17.79
N LEU A 95 -28.14 4.07 -16.95
CA LEU A 95 -27.91 3.06 -15.94
C LEU A 95 -28.30 3.63 -14.59
N LEU A 96 -28.97 2.84 -13.77
CA LEU A 96 -29.17 3.13 -12.35
C LEU A 96 -28.01 2.50 -11.57
N TYR A 97 -27.19 3.34 -10.95
CA TYR A 97 -26.05 2.91 -10.13
C TYR A 97 -26.32 3.25 -8.66
N GLU A 98 -26.02 2.33 -7.77
CA GLU A 98 -26.07 2.56 -6.32
C GLU A 98 -24.65 2.87 -5.83
N ALA A 99 -24.46 4.06 -5.26
CA ALA A 99 -23.16 4.53 -4.80
C ALA A 99 -22.56 3.58 -3.75
N GLN A 100 -21.28 3.26 -3.92
CA GLN A 100 -20.54 2.38 -3.03
C GLN A 100 -19.77 3.22 -1.98
N PRO A 101 -19.48 2.67 -0.79
CA PRO A 101 -18.57 3.31 0.17
C PRO A 101 -17.30 3.80 -0.52
N GLY A 102 -16.90 5.05 -0.28
CA GLY A 102 -15.70 5.65 -0.89
C GLY A 102 -15.87 6.20 -2.31
N ASP A 103 -17.07 6.17 -2.88
CA ASP A 103 -17.34 6.83 -4.17
C ASP A 103 -17.30 8.35 -4.08
N THR A 104 -16.83 8.99 -5.14
CA THR A 104 -16.91 10.43 -5.35
C THR A 104 -17.50 10.69 -6.73
N LEU A 105 -18.05 11.88 -6.96
CA LEU A 105 -18.59 12.22 -8.28
C LEU A 105 -17.54 12.07 -9.38
N TRP A 106 -16.31 12.52 -9.10
CA TRP A 106 -15.17 12.39 -10.02
C TRP A 106 -14.83 10.93 -10.35
N THR A 107 -14.65 10.09 -9.34
CA THR A 107 -14.19 8.70 -9.54
C THR A 107 -15.25 7.85 -10.21
N VAL A 108 -16.53 8.07 -9.88
CA VAL A 108 -17.65 7.42 -10.58
C VAL A 108 -17.67 7.85 -12.05
N ALA A 109 -17.53 9.14 -12.36
CA ALA A 109 -17.50 9.63 -13.74
C ALA A 109 -16.39 8.96 -14.57
N VAL A 110 -15.19 8.83 -14.01
CA VAL A 110 -14.05 8.14 -14.65
C VAL A 110 -14.35 6.67 -14.93
N ARG A 111 -14.92 5.95 -13.95
CA ARG A 111 -15.27 4.53 -14.11
C ARG A 111 -16.31 4.33 -15.20
N PHE A 112 -17.34 5.16 -15.24
CA PHE A 112 -18.42 5.07 -16.22
C PHE A 112 -18.08 5.71 -17.58
N GLY A 113 -16.96 6.43 -17.69
CA GLY A 113 -16.54 7.09 -18.94
C GLY A 113 -17.47 8.24 -19.32
N VAL A 114 -17.97 8.99 -18.34
CA VAL A 114 -18.84 10.16 -18.49
C VAL A 114 -18.18 11.39 -17.86
N LEU A 115 -18.77 12.57 -18.05
CA LEU A 115 -18.39 13.76 -17.29
C LEU A 115 -19.12 13.81 -15.93
N PRO A 116 -18.56 14.46 -14.90
CA PRO A 116 -19.25 14.68 -13.62
C PRO A 116 -20.63 15.33 -13.79
N GLU A 117 -20.75 16.30 -14.69
CA GLU A 117 -22.02 16.99 -15.00
C GLU A 117 -23.07 16.14 -15.73
N ASP A 118 -22.67 14.98 -16.27
CA ASP A 118 -23.59 14.02 -16.90
C ASP A 118 -24.24 13.07 -15.87
N ILE A 119 -23.79 13.08 -14.61
CA ILE A 119 -24.33 12.23 -13.54
C ILE A 119 -25.43 12.97 -12.80
N GLU A 120 -26.62 12.39 -12.78
CA GLU A 120 -27.77 12.91 -12.03
C GLU A 120 -28.07 12.06 -10.79
N SER A 121 -28.71 12.64 -9.78
CA SER A 121 -29.22 11.91 -8.62
C SER A 121 -30.51 12.56 -8.10
N PRO A 122 -31.46 11.78 -7.54
CA PRO A 122 -32.63 12.34 -6.85
C PRO A 122 -32.25 13.16 -5.61
N ASP A 123 -31.16 12.79 -4.95
CA ASP A 123 -30.63 13.45 -3.75
C ASP A 123 -29.46 14.38 -4.14
N PRO A 124 -29.19 15.46 -3.36
CA PRO A 124 -28.09 16.37 -3.66
C PRO A 124 -26.74 15.65 -3.77
N LEU A 125 -25.98 15.98 -4.82
CA LEU A 125 -24.62 15.49 -4.98
C LEU A 125 -23.63 16.37 -4.20
N PRO A 126 -22.60 15.78 -3.58
CA PRO A 126 -21.51 16.54 -2.98
C PRO A 126 -20.70 17.28 -4.05
N GLY A 127 -19.81 18.19 -3.63
CA GLY A 127 -18.83 18.78 -4.55
C GLY A 127 -17.96 17.72 -5.24
N GLU A 128 -17.23 18.09 -6.29
CA GLU A 128 -16.50 17.16 -7.17
C GLU A 128 -15.61 16.13 -6.45
N ARG A 129 -15.02 16.52 -5.31
CA ARG A 129 -14.15 15.68 -4.49
C ARG A 129 -14.80 15.19 -3.19
N GLY A 130 -16.08 15.45 -2.95
CA GLY A 130 -16.76 14.95 -1.76
C GLY A 130 -17.16 13.48 -1.91
N LEU A 131 -17.26 12.78 -0.78
CA LEU A 131 -17.82 11.43 -0.74
C LEU A 131 -19.32 11.47 -1.05
N ILE A 132 -19.77 10.57 -1.92
CA ILE A 132 -21.20 10.30 -2.14
C ILE A 132 -21.65 9.34 -1.04
N ASP A 133 -22.84 9.58 -0.48
CA ASP A 133 -23.38 8.72 0.56
C ASP A 133 -23.60 7.29 0.00
N PRO A 134 -23.12 6.24 0.71
CA PRO A 134 -23.33 4.86 0.26
C PRO A 134 -24.83 4.54 0.15
N GLY A 135 -25.23 3.92 -0.96
CA GLY A 135 -26.63 3.61 -1.25
C GLY A 135 -27.37 4.71 -2.04
N GLN A 136 -26.79 5.89 -2.23
CA GLN A 136 -27.39 6.94 -3.04
C GLN A 136 -27.50 6.50 -4.50
N PHE A 137 -28.68 6.65 -5.10
CA PHE A 137 -28.91 6.30 -6.50
C PHE A 137 -28.40 7.38 -7.44
N LEU A 138 -27.60 6.99 -8.42
CA LEU A 138 -27.08 7.80 -9.51
C LEU A 138 -27.68 7.33 -10.83
N ILE A 139 -28.09 8.28 -11.67
CA ILE A 139 -28.57 8.05 -13.03
C ILE A 139 -27.42 8.45 -13.95
N ILE A 140 -26.84 7.46 -14.63
CA ILE A 140 -25.59 7.62 -15.39
C ILE A 140 -25.82 7.23 -16.85
N PRO A 141 -25.47 8.08 -17.83
CA PRO A 141 -25.49 7.71 -19.24
C PRO A 141 -24.67 6.47 -19.56
N ARG A 142 -25.25 5.53 -20.31
CA ARG A 142 -24.54 4.35 -20.80
C ARG A 142 -23.64 4.74 -21.97
N ARG A 143 -22.34 4.93 -21.71
CA ARG A 143 -21.33 5.26 -22.73
C ARG A 143 -20.41 4.09 -23.10
N LEU A 144 -20.25 3.12 -22.20
CA LEU A 144 -19.37 1.98 -22.42
C LEU A 144 -20.12 0.89 -23.19
N GLU A 145 -19.54 0.43 -24.31
CA GLU A 145 -20.11 -0.64 -25.12
C GLU A 145 -19.83 -2.02 -24.51
N THR A 146 -18.55 -2.41 -24.45
CA THR A 146 -18.11 -3.73 -23.97
C THR A 146 -17.21 -3.57 -22.75
N THR A 147 -17.57 -4.26 -21.67
CA THR A 147 -16.77 -4.40 -20.46
C THR A 147 -16.54 -5.88 -20.15
N GLY A 148 -15.59 -6.18 -19.28
CA GLY A 148 -15.45 -7.49 -18.65
C GLY A 148 -16.63 -7.82 -17.74
N SER A 149 -16.54 -8.96 -17.07
CA SER A 149 -17.54 -9.40 -16.07
C SER A 149 -17.78 -8.32 -15.00
N ASN A 150 -19.05 -8.14 -14.62
CA ASN A 150 -19.45 -7.30 -13.49
C ASN A 150 -19.72 -8.13 -12.22
N GLN A 151 -19.34 -9.42 -12.22
CA GLN A 151 -19.47 -10.28 -11.05
C GLN A 151 -18.56 -9.77 -9.92
N ARG A 152 -19.16 -9.43 -8.78
CA ARG A 152 -18.44 -9.09 -7.55
C ARG A 152 -18.09 -10.38 -6.81
N LEU A 153 -16.82 -10.57 -6.46
CA LEU A 153 -16.31 -11.80 -5.84
C LEU A 153 -16.29 -11.70 -4.31
N ILE A 154 -15.81 -10.58 -3.78
CA ILE A 154 -15.69 -10.32 -2.35
C ILE A 154 -16.12 -8.88 -2.02
N PRO A 155 -16.67 -8.59 -0.82
CA PRO A 155 -16.84 -7.21 -0.38
C PRO A 155 -15.48 -6.56 -0.12
N ASP A 156 -15.43 -5.22 -0.16
CA ASP A 156 -14.20 -4.45 0.13
C ASP A 156 -13.63 -4.79 1.52
N SER A 157 -14.52 -5.06 2.49
CA SER A 157 -14.16 -5.44 3.86
C SER A 157 -13.51 -6.82 3.99
N GLU A 158 -13.58 -7.67 2.96
CA GLU A 158 -12.86 -8.95 2.91
C GLU A 158 -11.53 -8.86 2.15
N LEU A 159 -11.23 -7.73 1.52
CA LEU A 159 -9.86 -7.39 1.12
C LEU A 159 -9.12 -6.70 2.27
N ILE A 160 -9.76 -5.71 2.88
CA ILE A 160 -9.20 -4.92 3.98
C ILE A 160 -9.23 -5.73 5.27
N PHE A 161 -8.23 -5.55 6.14
CA PHE A 161 -8.28 -6.08 7.50
C PHE A 161 -9.27 -5.26 8.35
N SER A 162 -10.55 -5.50 8.09
CA SER A 162 -11.70 -4.79 8.65
C SER A 162 -12.13 -5.35 10.02
N PRO A 163 -13.07 -4.69 10.74
CA PRO A 163 -13.52 -5.14 12.05
C PRO A 163 -13.99 -6.60 12.08
N HIS A 164 -14.66 -7.10 11.05
CA HIS A 164 -15.18 -8.49 11.01
C HIS A 164 -14.07 -9.57 10.95
N ALA A 165 -12.85 -9.21 10.61
CA ALA A 165 -11.72 -10.15 10.57
C ALA A 165 -10.90 -10.16 11.86
N THR A 166 -11.14 -9.23 12.79
CA THR A 166 -10.30 -9.07 13.99
C THR A 166 -10.37 -10.24 14.97
N ASP A 167 -11.48 -10.97 15.00
CA ASP A 167 -11.65 -12.16 15.84
C ASP A 167 -11.14 -13.47 15.15
N PHE A 168 -10.62 -13.37 13.92
CA PHE A 168 -10.10 -14.53 13.19
C PHE A 168 -8.66 -14.85 13.60
N ASP A 169 -8.44 -16.01 14.22
CA ASP A 169 -7.10 -16.50 14.56
C ASP A 169 -6.51 -17.35 13.42
N VAL A 170 -5.48 -16.79 12.77
CA VAL A 170 -4.75 -17.43 11.67
C VAL A 170 -4.06 -18.73 12.08
N SER A 171 -3.52 -18.78 13.30
CA SER A 171 -2.78 -19.95 13.79
C SER A 171 -3.71 -21.11 14.11
N ASP A 172 -4.84 -20.83 14.76
CA ASP A 172 -5.85 -21.84 15.07
C ASP A 172 -6.49 -22.39 13.79
N PHE A 173 -6.81 -21.50 12.82
CA PHE A 173 -7.32 -21.94 11.52
C PHE A 173 -6.30 -22.79 10.77
N ALA A 174 -5.05 -22.34 10.63
CA ALA A 174 -4.02 -23.14 9.96
C ALA A 174 -3.79 -24.49 10.64
N ALA A 175 -3.83 -24.53 11.97
CA ALA A 175 -3.74 -25.77 12.73
C ALA A 175 -4.92 -26.72 12.47
N SER A 176 -6.14 -26.19 12.27
CA SER A 176 -7.31 -27.02 11.94
C SER A 176 -7.25 -27.60 10.52
N GLN A 177 -6.56 -26.93 9.60
CA GLN A 177 -6.37 -27.43 8.23
C GLN A 177 -5.23 -28.46 8.13
N GLY A 178 -4.18 -28.32 8.96
CA GLY A 178 -3.12 -29.32 9.09
C GLY A 178 -2.12 -29.40 7.93
N GLY A 179 -2.10 -28.41 7.03
CA GLY A 179 -1.16 -28.34 5.92
C GLY A 179 0.25 -27.90 6.30
N TYR A 180 1.13 -27.86 5.29
CA TYR A 180 2.55 -27.57 5.40
C TYR A 180 2.85 -26.20 6.04
N LEU A 181 1.96 -25.22 5.90
CA LEU A 181 2.09 -23.89 6.49
C LEU A 181 2.42 -23.97 7.99
N THR A 182 1.83 -24.91 8.72
CA THR A 182 2.05 -25.10 10.17
C THR A 182 3.45 -25.59 10.53
N GLN A 183 4.19 -26.16 9.57
CA GLN A 183 5.55 -26.66 9.73
C GLN A 183 6.60 -25.68 9.18
N TYR A 184 6.18 -24.79 8.28
CA TYR A 184 7.04 -23.77 7.71
C TYR A 184 7.55 -22.80 8.79
N ARG A 185 8.81 -22.39 8.65
CA ARG A 185 9.37 -21.29 9.42
C ARG A 185 10.36 -20.48 8.59
N GLU A 186 10.48 -19.21 8.93
CA GLU A 186 11.50 -18.33 8.39
C GLU A 186 12.00 -17.35 9.45
N VAL A 187 13.17 -16.76 9.20
CA VAL A 187 13.73 -15.72 10.06
C VAL A 187 13.12 -14.38 9.68
N VAL A 188 12.27 -13.87 10.57
CA VAL A 188 11.59 -12.58 10.47
C VAL A 188 12.15 -11.68 11.57
N ASP A 189 12.71 -10.53 11.21
CA ASP A 189 13.37 -9.60 12.14
C ASP A 189 14.42 -10.28 13.05
N GLY A 190 15.14 -11.28 12.52
CA GLY A 190 16.15 -12.05 13.28
C GLY A 190 15.58 -13.19 14.13
N ILE A 191 14.27 -13.43 14.12
CA ILE A 191 13.60 -14.45 14.94
C ILE A 191 12.95 -15.51 14.05
N TRP A 192 13.14 -16.79 14.39
CA TRP A 192 12.40 -17.88 13.75
C TRP A 192 10.91 -17.77 14.03
N THR A 193 10.13 -17.58 12.98
CA THR A 193 8.68 -17.37 13.01
C THR A 193 7.98 -18.46 12.21
N LEU A 194 6.91 -19.03 12.76
CA LEU A 194 6.11 -20.07 12.09
C LEU A 194 5.23 -19.46 10.99
N GLY A 195 4.94 -20.25 9.95
CA GLY A 195 4.15 -19.83 8.79
C GLY A 195 2.84 -19.10 9.13
N PRO A 196 1.95 -19.61 10.01
CA PRO A 196 0.72 -18.90 10.35
C PRO A 196 0.98 -17.55 11.03
N LYS A 197 2.05 -17.42 11.82
CA LYS A 197 2.46 -16.15 12.43
C LYS A 197 3.03 -15.17 11.42
N VAL A 198 3.69 -15.67 10.36
CA VAL A 198 4.10 -14.85 9.22
C VAL A 198 2.86 -14.28 8.53
N VAL A 199 1.87 -15.10 8.21
CA VAL A 199 0.61 -14.66 7.57
C VAL A 199 -0.08 -13.60 8.43
N ALA A 200 -0.24 -13.86 9.74
CA ALA A 200 -0.86 -12.91 10.67
C ALA A 200 -0.09 -11.59 10.74
N ARG A 201 1.24 -11.64 10.71
CA ARG A 201 2.08 -10.44 10.66
C ARG A 201 1.83 -9.64 9.38
N VAL A 202 1.92 -10.29 8.22
CA VAL A 202 1.75 -9.63 6.92
C VAL A 202 0.36 -8.99 6.81
N ALA A 203 -0.68 -9.71 7.23
CA ALA A 203 -2.05 -9.21 7.30
C ALA A 203 -2.14 -7.91 8.12
N ARG A 204 -1.62 -7.92 9.35
CA ARG A 204 -1.67 -6.77 10.26
C ARG A 204 -0.81 -5.59 9.79
N ASP A 205 0.39 -5.85 9.29
CA ASP A 205 1.33 -4.80 8.91
C ASP A 205 0.86 -4.09 7.61
N ASN A 206 0.25 -4.82 6.67
CA ASN A 206 -0.28 -4.25 5.41
C ASN A 206 -1.78 -3.89 5.47
N SER A 207 -2.48 -4.21 6.57
CA SER A 207 -3.93 -4.06 6.72
C SER A 207 -4.75 -4.80 5.65
N ILE A 208 -4.32 -6.02 5.31
CA ILE A 208 -5.02 -6.94 4.39
C ILE A 208 -5.65 -8.09 5.17
N ASN A 209 -6.85 -8.48 4.79
CA ASN A 209 -7.62 -9.50 5.50
C ASN A 209 -6.87 -10.85 5.53
N PRO A 210 -6.62 -11.43 6.72
CA PRO A 210 -5.91 -12.69 6.84
C PRO A 210 -6.62 -13.87 6.16
N ARG A 211 -7.96 -13.87 6.07
CA ARG A 211 -8.73 -14.90 5.36
C ARG A 211 -8.37 -14.90 3.87
N LEU A 212 -8.32 -13.73 3.25
CA LEU A 212 -7.95 -13.59 1.85
C LEU A 212 -6.52 -14.06 1.59
N LEU A 213 -5.56 -13.70 2.44
CA LEU A 213 -4.17 -14.16 2.29
C LEU A 213 -4.06 -15.69 2.37
N LEU A 214 -4.80 -16.33 3.28
CA LEU A 214 -4.83 -17.80 3.38
C LEU A 214 -5.50 -18.44 2.15
N ALA A 215 -6.60 -17.87 1.67
CA ALA A 215 -7.27 -18.37 0.47
C ALA A 215 -6.38 -18.27 -0.77
N LEU A 216 -5.67 -17.14 -0.95
CA LEU A 216 -4.72 -16.96 -2.06
C LEU A 216 -3.53 -17.91 -1.93
N LEU A 217 -2.99 -18.09 -0.72
CA LEU A 217 -1.89 -19.02 -0.48
C LEU A 217 -2.31 -20.46 -0.79
N GLU A 218 -3.52 -20.88 -0.40
CA GLU A 218 -4.06 -22.19 -0.75
C GLU A 218 -4.25 -22.32 -2.26
N HIS A 219 -4.93 -21.35 -2.89
CA HIS A 219 -5.23 -21.36 -4.32
C HIS A 219 -3.95 -21.51 -5.16
N HIS A 220 -2.88 -20.84 -4.75
CA HIS A 220 -1.64 -20.85 -5.52
C HIS A 220 -0.71 -22.03 -5.18
N SER A 221 -0.67 -22.48 -3.92
CA SER A 221 0.39 -23.38 -3.44
C SER A 221 -0.10 -24.64 -2.74
N GLY A 222 -1.34 -24.68 -2.29
CA GLY A 222 -1.88 -25.75 -1.46
C GLY A 222 -1.27 -25.82 -0.05
N TRP A 223 -0.48 -24.82 0.39
CA TRP A 223 0.25 -24.92 1.66
C TRP A 223 -0.65 -24.96 2.89
N VAL A 224 -1.90 -24.53 2.79
CA VAL A 224 -2.79 -24.44 3.96
C VAL A 224 -3.38 -25.82 4.28
N THR A 225 -3.72 -26.62 3.26
CA THR A 225 -4.32 -27.96 3.45
C THR A 225 -3.35 -29.13 3.20
N ASN A 226 -2.40 -29.01 2.27
CA ASN A 226 -1.52 -30.10 1.91
C ASN A 226 -0.36 -30.23 2.92
N PRO A 227 -0.25 -31.35 3.68
CA PRO A 227 0.83 -31.52 4.65
C PRO A 227 2.19 -31.82 4.01
N GLU A 228 2.25 -32.15 2.72
CA GLU A 228 3.49 -32.48 2.04
C GLU A 228 4.38 -31.25 1.86
N ALA A 229 5.66 -31.38 2.21
CA ALA A 229 6.62 -30.30 2.03
C ALA A 229 6.89 -30.04 0.54
N PRO A 230 6.70 -28.79 0.06
CA PRO A 230 7.06 -28.39 -1.30
C PRO A 230 8.58 -28.48 -1.51
N ARG A 231 9.02 -28.48 -2.77
CA ARG A 231 10.44 -28.59 -3.14
C ARG A 231 10.79 -27.57 -4.22
N GLY A 232 12.07 -27.18 -4.28
CA GLY A 232 12.58 -26.25 -5.28
C GLY A 232 11.87 -24.89 -5.21
N GLU A 233 11.54 -24.32 -6.36
CA GLU A 233 10.88 -23.01 -6.45
C GLU A 233 9.56 -22.96 -5.69
N ALA A 234 8.76 -24.03 -5.67
CA ALA A 234 7.50 -24.06 -4.91
C ALA A 234 7.69 -23.94 -3.39
N PHE A 235 8.90 -24.23 -2.87
CA PHE A 235 9.26 -23.99 -1.47
C PHE A 235 9.79 -22.56 -1.26
N GLU A 236 10.59 -22.05 -2.20
CA GLU A 236 11.22 -20.73 -2.10
C GLU A 236 10.25 -19.58 -2.39
N TYR A 237 9.28 -19.80 -3.30
CA TYR A 237 8.31 -18.83 -3.80
C TYR A 237 6.89 -19.39 -3.69
N PRO A 238 6.30 -19.45 -2.48
CA PRO A 238 4.94 -19.95 -2.26
C PRO A 238 3.85 -19.25 -3.07
N MET A 239 4.08 -18.03 -3.57
CA MET A 239 3.11 -17.33 -4.43
C MET A 239 3.54 -17.28 -5.90
N GLY A 240 4.51 -18.14 -6.29
CA GLY A 240 4.94 -18.33 -7.67
C GLY A 240 5.78 -17.21 -8.27
N ILE A 241 6.10 -16.17 -7.50
CA ILE A 241 6.86 -15.03 -8.00
C ILE A 241 8.36 -15.35 -7.85
N SER A 242 8.94 -15.97 -8.88
CA SER A 242 10.36 -16.33 -8.94
C SER A 242 11.24 -15.09 -9.16
N ASP A 243 11.48 -14.34 -8.07
CA ASP A 243 12.39 -13.20 -7.99
C ASP A 243 13.29 -13.37 -6.76
N GLU A 244 14.59 -13.52 -7.00
CA GLU A 244 15.63 -13.78 -5.98
C GLU A 244 15.67 -12.72 -4.85
N ARG A 245 15.05 -11.56 -5.04
CA ARG A 245 14.96 -10.48 -4.04
C ARG A 245 13.82 -10.68 -3.04
N ILE A 246 12.80 -11.47 -3.39
CA ILE A 246 11.60 -11.71 -2.58
C ILE A 246 11.32 -13.20 -2.31
N PRO A 247 12.31 -14.02 -1.92
CA PRO A 247 12.05 -15.40 -1.49
C PRO A 247 11.40 -15.42 -0.11
N GLY A 248 10.80 -16.56 0.22
CA GLY A 248 10.18 -16.81 1.52
C GLY A 248 8.76 -16.27 1.63
N LEU A 249 8.02 -16.79 2.62
CA LEU A 249 6.59 -16.55 2.75
C LEU A 249 6.29 -15.08 3.06
N GLN A 250 7.04 -14.46 3.98
CA GLN A 250 6.82 -13.06 4.37
C GLN A 250 6.89 -12.13 3.17
N ARG A 251 7.93 -12.26 2.34
CA ARG A 251 8.18 -11.34 1.22
C ARG A 251 7.20 -11.57 0.08
N GLN A 252 6.89 -12.83 -0.22
CA GLN A 252 5.88 -13.18 -1.21
C GLN A 252 4.50 -12.63 -0.81
N LEU A 253 4.07 -12.84 0.43
CA LEU A 253 2.78 -12.32 0.90
C LEU A 253 2.77 -10.80 1.04
N THR A 254 3.88 -10.17 1.42
CA THR A 254 3.99 -8.70 1.43
C THR A 254 3.90 -8.14 0.02
N TRP A 255 4.47 -8.82 -0.98
CA TRP A 255 4.29 -8.46 -2.38
C TRP A 255 2.82 -8.59 -2.81
N VAL A 256 2.18 -9.73 -2.53
CA VAL A 256 0.75 -9.96 -2.81
C VAL A 256 -0.12 -8.86 -2.20
N ALA A 257 0.08 -8.54 -0.92
CA ALA A 257 -0.66 -7.49 -0.22
C ALA A 257 -0.53 -6.13 -0.93
N ASN A 258 0.66 -5.80 -1.42
CA ASN A 258 0.90 -4.55 -2.13
C ASN A 258 0.28 -4.52 -3.52
N GLU A 259 0.32 -5.61 -4.28
CA GLU A 259 -0.30 -5.64 -5.59
C GLU A 259 -1.84 -5.64 -5.51
N LEU A 260 -2.42 -6.33 -4.51
CA LEU A 260 -3.83 -6.17 -4.16
C LEU A 260 -4.15 -4.72 -3.80
N GLY A 261 -3.29 -4.07 -3.00
CA GLY A 261 -3.40 -2.65 -2.68
C GLY A 261 -3.37 -1.76 -3.92
N ASN A 262 -2.45 -1.99 -4.87
CA ASN A 262 -2.37 -1.22 -6.12
C ASN A 262 -3.69 -1.28 -6.90
N GLY A 263 -4.28 -2.47 -7.02
CA GLY A 263 -5.59 -2.65 -7.65
C GLY A 263 -6.72 -1.95 -6.88
N TYR A 264 -6.78 -2.14 -5.56
CA TYR A 264 -7.82 -1.57 -4.68
C TYR A 264 -7.79 -0.04 -4.67
N TYR A 265 -6.65 0.54 -4.29
CA TYR A 265 -6.50 1.99 -4.13
C TYR A 265 -6.44 2.72 -5.48
N GLY A 266 -5.93 2.07 -6.54
CA GLY A 266 -5.99 2.63 -7.89
C GLY A 266 -7.42 2.72 -8.41
N TRP A 267 -8.26 1.72 -8.14
CA TRP A 267 -9.70 1.78 -8.46
C TRP A 267 -10.44 2.83 -7.63
N ARG A 268 -10.14 2.92 -6.33
CA ARG A 268 -10.65 3.97 -5.43
C ARG A 268 -10.35 5.37 -5.96
N ALA A 269 -9.11 5.61 -6.36
CA ALA A 269 -8.65 6.91 -6.88
C ALA A 269 -9.00 7.14 -8.36
N GLY A 270 -9.52 6.15 -9.07
CA GLY A 270 -9.83 6.24 -10.50
C GLY A 270 -8.59 6.37 -11.40
N THR A 271 -7.43 5.88 -10.95
CA THR A 271 -6.17 6.00 -11.71
C THR A 271 -6.07 5.02 -12.87
N PHE A 272 -6.88 3.96 -12.86
CA PHE A 272 -7.04 3.05 -13.97
C PHE A 272 -8.46 2.53 -14.06
N THR A 273 -8.81 2.08 -15.26
CA THR A 273 -10.12 1.49 -15.56
C THR A 273 -10.02 0.35 -16.57
N MET A 274 -8.81 0.07 -17.04
CA MET A 274 -8.45 -1.06 -17.88
C MET A 274 -7.28 -1.78 -17.25
N ILE A 275 -7.24 -3.10 -17.43
CA ILE A 275 -6.11 -3.94 -17.05
C ILE A 275 -5.51 -4.55 -18.31
N THR A 276 -4.21 -4.83 -18.29
CA THR A 276 -3.49 -5.53 -19.37
C THR A 276 -2.96 -6.84 -18.83
N LEU A 277 -3.26 -7.93 -19.53
CA LEU A 277 -2.87 -9.30 -19.17
C LEU A 277 -1.48 -9.65 -19.75
N GLN A 278 -0.89 -10.77 -19.31
CA GLN A 278 0.44 -11.19 -19.78
C GLN A 278 0.53 -11.46 -21.28
N ASP A 279 -0.59 -11.82 -21.93
CA ASP A 279 -0.65 -12.00 -23.38
C ASP A 279 -0.84 -10.69 -24.16
N GLY A 280 -0.84 -9.55 -23.48
CA GLY A 280 -1.01 -8.21 -24.05
C GLY A 280 -2.46 -7.84 -24.35
N SER A 281 -3.42 -8.73 -24.11
CA SER A 281 -4.83 -8.39 -24.17
C SER A 281 -5.17 -7.36 -23.08
N SER A 282 -6.20 -6.55 -23.34
CA SER A 282 -6.66 -5.54 -22.39
C SER A 282 -8.15 -5.68 -22.15
N VAL A 283 -8.54 -5.57 -20.89
CA VAL A 283 -9.94 -5.70 -20.44
C VAL A 283 -10.38 -4.38 -19.85
N ARG A 284 -11.47 -3.80 -20.38
CA ARG A 284 -12.19 -2.70 -19.73
C ARG A 284 -12.98 -3.27 -18.56
N LEU A 285 -12.64 -2.89 -17.34
CA LEU A 285 -13.37 -3.36 -16.16
C LEU A 285 -14.80 -2.82 -16.17
N ALA A 286 -15.74 -3.61 -15.66
CA ALA A 286 -17.12 -3.15 -15.48
C ALA A 286 -17.14 -2.01 -14.43
N PRO A 287 -17.84 -0.89 -14.73
CA PRO A 287 -17.73 0.34 -13.94
C PRO A 287 -18.37 0.25 -12.56
N ASP A 288 -19.23 -0.75 -12.35
CA ASP A 288 -20.00 -1.03 -11.14
C ASP A 288 -19.33 -2.07 -10.22
N LEU A 289 -18.11 -2.53 -10.53
CA LEU A 289 -17.34 -3.38 -9.63
C LEU A 289 -16.92 -2.63 -8.37
N ASN A 290 -16.85 -3.36 -7.24
CA ASN A 290 -16.28 -2.86 -6.00
C ASN A 290 -14.75 -3.01 -5.98
N ALA A 291 -14.07 -2.20 -5.18
CA ALA A 291 -12.60 -2.11 -5.15
C ALA A 291 -11.94 -3.44 -4.74
N GLY A 292 -12.54 -4.19 -3.81
CA GLY A 292 -12.08 -5.51 -3.37
C GLY A 292 -12.03 -6.54 -4.51
N THR A 293 -13.06 -6.57 -5.34
CA THR A 293 -13.09 -7.44 -6.53
C THR A 293 -12.08 -6.96 -7.58
N VAL A 294 -11.99 -5.65 -7.82
CA VAL A 294 -11.03 -5.08 -8.80
C VAL A 294 -9.57 -5.38 -8.41
N ALA A 295 -9.26 -5.42 -7.11
CA ALA A 295 -7.94 -5.84 -6.66
C ALA A 295 -7.58 -7.27 -7.06
N LEU A 296 -8.55 -8.20 -7.04
CA LEU A 296 -8.33 -9.57 -7.54
C LEU A 296 -8.12 -9.56 -9.05
N HIS A 297 -8.95 -8.82 -9.81
CA HIS A 297 -8.75 -8.65 -11.25
C HIS A 297 -7.35 -8.13 -11.58
N TYR A 298 -6.89 -7.12 -10.83
CA TYR A 298 -5.55 -6.54 -11.00
C TYR A 298 -4.46 -7.55 -10.67
N PHE A 299 -4.56 -8.22 -9.52
CA PHE A 299 -3.56 -9.17 -9.03
C PHE A 299 -3.34 -10.32 -10.00
N PHE A 300 -4.40 -11.01 -10.43
CA PHE A 300 -4.31 -12.13 -11.38
C PHE A 300 -3.80 -11.66 -12.74
N ALA A 301 -4.17 -10.45 -13.20
CA ALA A 301 -3.68 -9.90 -14.46
C ALA A 301 -2.16 -9.72 -14.53
N LEU A 302 -1.46 -9.65 -13.38
CA LEU A 302 -0.01 -9.48 -13.34
C LEU A 302 0.75 -10.70 -13.86
N TYR A 303 0.15 -11.89 -13.88
CA TYR A 303 0.85 -13.12 -14.29
C TYR A 303 0.00 -14.04 -15.18
N ASP A 304 -1.32 -13.88 -15.19
CA ASP A 304 -2.20 -14.71 -16.00
C ASP A 304 -2.33 -14.21 -17.43
N ARG A 305 -2.50 -15.18 -18.33
CA ARG A 305 -3.06 -14.95 -19.65
C ARG A 305 -4.58 -15.00 -19.56
N THR A 306 -5.27 -14.57 -20.63
CA THR A 306 -6.74 -14.42 -20.64
C THR A 306 -7.50 -15.62 -20.06
N SER A 307 -7.18 -16.85 -20.48
CA SER A 307 -7.89 -18.04 -20.02
C SER A 307 -7.64 -18.41 -18.56
N GLU A 308 -6.43 -18.12 -18.05
CA GLU A 308 -6.06 -18.37 -16.65
C GLU A 308 -6.76 -17.34 -15.75
N TRP A 309 -6.72 -16.07 -16.16
CA TRP A 309 -7.39 -14.97 -15.48
C TRP A 309 -8.90 -15.17 -15.41
N GLU A 310 -9.54 -15.60 -16.50
CA GLU A 310 -10.96 -15.95 -16.53
C GLU A 310 -11.29 -17.11 -15.59
N TYR A 311 -10.41 -18.11 -15.50
CA TYR A 311 -10.58 -19.25 -14.61
C TYR A 311 -10.43 -18.85 -13.14
N ASP A 312 -9.39 -18.10 -12.80
CA ASP A 312 -9.09 -17.70 -11.42
C ASP A 312 -10.17 -16.79 -10.83
N LEU A 313 -10.86 -16.03 -11.67
CA LEU A 313 -11.99 -15.18 -11.28
C LEU A 313 -13.36 -15.84 -11.46
N SER A 314 -13.40 -17.08 -11.96
CA SER A 314 -14.64 -17.85 -12.12
C SER A 314 -15.13 -18.43 -10.80
N PRO A 315 -16.37 -18.97 -10.73
CA PRO A 315 -16.84 -19.73 -9.58
C PRO A 315 -15.98 -20.94 -9.20
N ASP A 316 -15.11 -21.43 -10.09
CA ASP A 316 -14.19 -22.55 -9.84
C ASP A 316 -12.78 -22.12 -9.43
N GLY A 317 -12.50 -20.80 -9.41
CA GLY A 317 -11.21 -20.20 -9.07
C GLY A 317 -11.09 -19.80 -7.61
N ILE A 318 -10.51 -18.63 -7.33
CA ILE A 318 -10.19 -18.17 -5.95
C ILE A 318 -11.40 -18.17 -5.01
N ILE A 319 -12.57 -17.81 -5.54
CA ILE A 319 -13.80 -17.71 -4.74
C ILE A 319 -14.25 -19.06 -4.21
N LYS A 320 -13.95 -20.16 -4.93
CA LYS A 320 -14.20 -21.51 -4.46
C LYS A 320 -13.35 -21.83 -3.25
N THR A 321 -12.04 -21.59 -3.35
CA THR A 321 -11.07 -21.80 -2.25
C THR A 321 -11.47 -20.99 -1.02
N TYR A 322 -11.83 -19.71 -1.20
CA TYR A 322 -12.32 -18.88 -0.11
C TYR A 322 -13.59 -19.47 0.53
N THR A 323 -14.57 -19.85 -0.29
CA THR A 323 -15.87 -20.35 0.19
C THR A 323 -15.75 -21.68 0.93
N GLU A 324 -14.86 -22.56 0.49
CA GLU A 324 -14.57 -23.84 1.16
C GLU A 324 -13.92 -23.63 2.54
N PHE A 325 -13.11 -22.58 2.70
CA PHE A 325 -12.48 -22.24 3.98
C PHE A 325 -13.39 -21.48 4.94
N PHE A 326 -14.13 -20.50 4.44
CA PHE A 326 -14.75 -19.46 5.29
C PHE A 326 -16.25 -19.27 5.05
N GLY A 327 -16.84 -19.96 4.07
CA GLY A 327 -18.21 -19.74 3.63
C GLY A 327 -18.35 -18.50 2.74
N ASP A 328 -19.58 -17.99 2.63
CA ASP A 328 -19.89 -16.84 1.77
C ASP A 328 -19.13 -15.57 2.24
N PRO A 329 -18.26 -14.95 1.40
CA PRO A 329 -17.55 -13.73 1.79
C PRO A 329 -18.49 -12.56 2.10
N TRP A 330 -19.67 -12.51 1.48
CA TRP A 330 -20.63 -11.42 1.72
C TRP A 330 -21.27 -11.49 3.10
N ALA A 331 -21.19 -12.63 3.79
CA ALA A 331 -21.57 -12.74 5.21
C ALA A 331 -20.67 -11.91 6.14
N TYR A 332 -19.49 -11.50 5.67
CA TYR A 332 -18.52 -10.67 6.40
C TYR A 332 -18.48 -9.22 5.88
N GLN A 333 -19.46 -8.80 5.09
CA GLN A 333 -19.53 -7.42 4.62
C GLN A 333 -19.62 -6.44 5.80
N HIS A 334 -18.76 -5.42 5.78
CA HIS A 334 -18.73 -4.33 6.74
C HIS A 334 -18.61 -2.98 5.99
N PRO A 335 -19.37 -1.94 6.36
CA PRO A 335 -19.25 -0.62 5.73
C PRO A 335 -17.91 0.03 6.11
N LEU A 336 -16.99 0.12 5.16
CA LEU A 336 -15.68 0.74 5.40
C LEU A 336 -15.76 2.27 5.50
N TYR A 337 -16.80 2.90 4.95
CA TYR A 337 -17.08 4.33 5.10
C TYR A 337 -18.52 4.47 5.58
N GLU A 338 -18.71 5.21 6.66
CA GLU A 338 -20.03 5.59 7.15
C GLU A 338 -20.47 6.90 6.51
N ILE A 339 -21.79 7.13 6.47
CA ILE A 339 -22.37 8.40 6.01
C ILE A 339 -21.81 9.54 6.86
N GLY A 340 -21.27 10.56 6.21
CA GLY A 340 -20.70 11.73 6.88
C GLY A 340 -19.41 11.48 7.67
N VAL A 341 -18.66 10.41 7.34
CA VAL A 341 -17.34 10.21 7.93
C VAL A 341 -16.43 11.41 7.67
N GLU A 342 -15.79 11.91 8.73
CA GLU A 342 -14.82 13.00 8.68
C GLU A 342 -13.54 12.59 9.39
N GLN A 343 -12.41 13.17 8.99
CA GLN A 343 -11.16 13.00 9.73
C GLN A 343 -11.24 13.76 11.07
N PRO A 344 -10.77 13.17 12.18
CA PRO A 344 -10.55 13.90 13.42
C PRO A 344 -9.58 15.07 13.23
N THR A 345 -9.64 16.06 14.11
CA THR A 345 -8.66 17.15 14.11
C THR A 345 -7.28 16.62 14.50
N LEU A 346 -6.31 16.75 13.60
CA LEU A 346 -4.93 16.29 13.82
C LEU A 346 -3.95 17.47 13.91
N ILE A 347 -2.94 17.35 14.76
CA ILE A 347 -1.78 18.24 14.76
C ILE A 347 -0.59 17.62 14.01
N LEU A 348 0.35 18.47 13.57
CA LEU A 348 1.64 17.98 13.10
C LEU A 348 2.37 17.19 14.22
N PRO A 349 3.06 16.08 13.90
CA PRO A 349 3.53 15.10 14.88
C PRO A 349 4.84 15.50 15.59
N PHE A 350 5.08 16.80 15.79
CA PHE A 350 6.26 17.31 16.49
C PHE A 350 5.93 18.47 17.45
N LEU A 351 6.86 18.72 18.38
CA LEU A 351 6.72 19.74 19.42
C LEU A 351 6.61 21.16 18.82
N PRO A 352 5.84 22.08 19.46
CA PRO A 352 5.76 23.49 19.05
C PRO A 352 7.12 24.15 18.88
N GLY A 353 7.26 24.96 17.83
CA GLY A 353 8.47 25.73 17.57
C GLY A 353 9.69 24.91 17.13
N ARG A 354 9.60 23.57 17.06
CA ARG A 354 10.63 22.75 16.41
C ARG A 354 10.46 22.84 14.89
N THR A 355 11.59 22.87 14.19
CA THR A 355 11.62 22.87 12.72
C THR A 355 11.88 21.47 12.24
N TRP A 356 10.99 20.97 11.39
CA TRP A 356 11.12 19.70 10.70
C TRP A 356 11.08 19.98 9.19
N ALA A 357 11.49 19.00 8.39
CA ALA A 357 11.40 19.05 6.93
C ALA A 357 10.30 18.09 6.45
N PHE A 358 9.50 18.52 5.49
CA PHE A 358 8.59 17.65 4.74
C PHE A 358 9.40 16.88 3.69
N THR A 359 9.77 15.64 4.01
CA THR A 359 10.75 14.88 3.24
C THR A 359 10.14 13.91 2.24
N GLY A 360 8.87 13.56 2.40
CA GLY A 360 8.14 12.66 1.51
C GLY A 360 6.66 13.02 1.44
N GLY A 361 6.19 13.33 0.23
CA GLY A 361 4.78 13.52 -0.09
C GLY A 361 4.01 12.21 -0.08
N PRO A 362 2.72 12.20 -0.47
CA PRO A 362 1.91 10.98 -0.48
C PRO A 362 2.64 9.79 -1.11
N HIS A 363 2.78 8.72 -0.35
CA HIS A 363 3.41 7.45 -0.74
C HIS A 363 2.85 6.30 0.10
N GLY A 364 3.31 5.09 -0.16
CA GLY A 364 2.69 3.90 0.41
C GLY A 364 2.66 3.87 1.94
N ALA A 365 1.54 3.45 2.51
CA ALA A 365 1.31 3.44 3.96
C ALA A 365 2.23 2.48 4.75
N TRP A 366 2.80 1.48 4.07
CA TRP A 366 3.66 0.46 4.67
C TRP A 366 4.66 -0.11 3.65
N GLU A 367 5.96 0.12 3.87
CA GLU A 367 7.15 -0.44 3.17
C GLU A 367 7.23 -0.35 1.63
N ARG A 368 6.12 -0.29 0.90
CA ARG A 368 6.00 -0.31 -0.56
C ARG A 368 4.84 0.59 -1.00
N GLU A 369 4.82 0.92 -2.30
CA GLU A 369 4.07 2.05 -2.87
C GLU A 369 2.55 1.89 -3.01
N SER A 370 1.92 0.88 -2.42
CA SER A 370 0.45 0.78 -2.45
C SER A 370 -0.18 1.67 -1.38
N ALA A 371 -1.41 2.16 -1.61
CA ALA A 371 -2.12 3.06 -0.70
C ALA A 371 -1.31 4.33 -0.36
N TRP A 372 -1.37 5.37 -1.21
CA TRP A 372 -0.63 6.62 -1.00
C TRP A 372 -1.18 7.46 0.18
N ALA A 373 -1.05 6.92 1.39
CA ALA A 373 -1.56 7.42 2.65
C ALA A 373 -0.44 7.90 3.59
N GLY A 374 0.80 7.55 3.29
CA GLY A 374 2.00 7.89 4.05
C GLY A 374 2.51 9.31 3.76
N LEU A 375 3.03 9.96 4.79
CA LEU A 375 3.75 11.24 4.72
C LEU A 375 4.99 11.17 5.62
N ASP A 376 6.11 11.72 5.15
CA ASP A 376 7.38 11.68 5.89
C ASP A 376 7.81 13.06 6.37
N PHE A 377 8.21 13.12 7.64
CA PHE A 377 8.81 14.31 8.23
C PHE A 377 10.14 13.96 8.91
N ALA A 378 11.18 14.72 8.61
CA ALA A 378 12.50 14.52 9.20
C ALA A 378 12.88 15.69 10.14
N PRO A 379 13.50 15.41 11.29
CA PRO A 379 14.07 16.45 12.13
C PRO A 379 15.31 17.09 11.47
N ALA A 380 15.68 18.29 11.91
CA ALA A 380 16.94 18.89 11.48
C ALA A 380 18.15 18.04 11.93
N SER A 381 19.10 17.82 11.02
CA SER A 381 20.33 17.06 11.28
C SER A 381 21.54 17.70 10.60
N MET A 382 22.71 17.56 11.22
CA MET A 382 24.01 17.95 10.62
C MET A 382 24.59 16.85 9.73
N GLU A 383 24.12 15.62 9.91
CA GLU A 383 24.58 14.42 9.20
C GLU A 383 23.41 13.79 8.44
N SER A 384 23.66 13.32 7.22
CA SER A 384 22.66 12.62 6.41
C SER A 384 22.60 11.13 6.79
N GLY A 385 21.49 10.49 6.43
CA GLY A 385 21.28 9.07 6.64
C GLY A 385 20.71 8.74 8.01
N CYS A 386 20.96 7.50 8.46
CA CYS A 386 20.38 6.97 9.69
C CYS A 386 21.19 7.38 10.92
N VAL A 387 20.80 8.49 11.52
CA VAL A 387 21.48 9.08 12.68
C VAL A 387 20.54 9.20 13.86
N ARG A 388 21.07 9.01 15.06
CA ARG A 388 20.27 9.19 16.28
C ARG A 388 19.75 10.62 16.36
N SER A 389 18.46 10.78 16.64
CA SER A 389 17.84 12.07 16.93
C SER A 389 17.36 12.11 18.38
N ASP A 390 17.52 13.26 19.03
CA ASP A 390 16.93 13.55 20.35
C ASP A 390 15.63 14.37 20.22
N GLU A 391 15.15 14.65 19.00
CA GLU A 391 13.82 15.25 18.76
C GLU A 391 12.70 14.28 19.14
N TRP A 392 11.54 14.84 19.48
CA TRP A 392 10.36 14.06 19.86
C TRP A 392 9.29 14.07 18.78
N ILE A 393 8.78 12.87 18.49
CA ILE A 393 7.48 12.65 17.86
C ILE A 393 6.42 12.80 18.94
N VAL A 394 5.33 13.50 18.63
CA VAL A 394 4.18 13.63 19.52
C VAL A 394 2.90 13.06 18.92
N ALA A 395 1.95 12.69 19.77
CA ALA A 395 0.64 12.23 19.36
C ALA A 395 -0.12 13.33 18.61
N ALA A 396 -0.51 13.04 17.36
CA ALA A 396 -1.26 13.94 16.50
C ALA A 396 -2.73 14.11 16.95
N ALA A 397 -3.25 13.19 17.78
CA ALA A 397 -4.58 13.23 18.37
C ALA A 397 -4.57 12.51 19.73
N ASP A 398 -5.69 12.62 20.46
CA ASP A 398 -5.96 11.76 21.62
C ASP A 398 -6.11 10.30 21.16
N GLY A 399 -5.71 9.35 21.99
CA GLY A 399 -6.00 7.95 21.73
C GLY A 399 -5.25 6.95 22.60
N TYR A 400 -5.53 5.68 22.37
CA TYR A 400 -4.99 4.54 23.11
C TYR A 400 -3.93 3.81 22.27
N VAL A 401 -2.75 3.57 22.84
CA VAL A 401 -1.66 2.89 22.11
C VAL A 401 -1.94 1.39 22.03
N VAL A 402 -2.41 0.92 20.89
CA VAL A 402 -2.77 -0.49 20.64
C VAL A 402 -1.60 -1.33 20.09
N ARG A 403 -0.58 -0.67 19.52
CA ARG A 403 0.64 -1.33 19.02
C ARG A 403 1.85 -0.50 19.38
N SER A 404 2.88 -1.11 19.96
CA SER A 404 4.19 -0.49 20.13
C SER A 404 5.30 -1.53 20.07
N GLU A 405 5.86 -1.73 18.88
CA GLU A 405 6.90 -2.72 18.64
C GLU A 405 7.59 -2.47 17.31
N ARG A 406 8.85 -2.88 17.19
CA ARG A 406 9.58 -3.00 15.90
C ARG A 406 9.52 -1.74 15.02
N GLY A 407 9.76 -0.58 15.61
CA GLY A 407 9.76 0.69 14.89
C GLY A 407 8.39 1.34 14.73
N VAL A 408 7.32 0.69 15.23
CA VAL A 408 5.94 1.14 15.03
C VAL A 408 5.27 1.52 16.34
N VAL A 409 4.47 2.58 16.31
CA VAL A 409 3.41 2.88 17.25
C VAL A 409 2.09 3.04 16.50
N VAL A 410 1.00 2.45 17.00
CA VAL A 410 -0.36 2.68 16.47
C VAL A 410 -1.25 3.21 17.58
N LEU A 411 -1.91 4.33 17.29
CA LEU A 411 -2.88 4.99 18.16
C LEU A 411 -4.28 4.69 17.65
N ASP A 412 -5.12 4.10 18.50
CA ASP A 412 -6.56 3.93 18.31
C ASP A 412 -7.28 5.17 18.88
N LEU A 413 -8.13 5.81 18.07
CA LEU A 413 -8.75 7.09 18.41
C LEU A 413 -10.17 6.93 18.98
N ASP A 414 -10.79 5.75 18.88
CA ASP A 414 -12.12 5.49 19.47
C ASP A 414 -12.03 4.68 20.78
N GLY A 415 -10.87 4.07 21.06
CA GLY A 415 -10.54 3.45 22.33
C GLY A 415 -11.11 2.05 22.52
N ASP A 416 -11.57 1.40 21.44
CA ASP A 416 -12.06 0.02 21.48
C ASP A 416 -10.94 -1.04 21.53
N GLY A 417 -9.69 -0.60 21.36
CA GLY A 417 -8.49 -1.42 21.45
C GLY A 417 -8.08 -2.09 20.12
N ARG A 418 -8.69 -1.73 18.98
CA ARG A 418 -8.43 -2.33 17.68
C ARG A 418 -7.96 -1.28 16.68
N GLU A 419 -6.93 -1.61 15.90
CA GLU A 419 -6.45 -0.74 14.81
C GLU A 419 -7.20 -0.96 13.48
N GLN A 420 -8.27 -1.73 13.52
CA GLN A 420 -9.10 -2.16 12.41
C GLN A 420 -10.51 -1.56 12.45
N SER A 421 -10.88 -0.86 13.51
CA SER A 421 -12.14 -0.11 13.68
C SER A 421 -11.84 1.35 13.90
N GLY A 422 -12.82 2.19 13.54
CA GLY A 422 -12.73 3.63 13.71
C GLY A 422 -11.47 4.21 13.08
N TRP A 423 -11.03 5.35 13.59
CA TRP A 423 -9.79 5.98 13.17
C TRP A 423 -8.59 5.42 13.92
N ALA A 424 -7.53 5.10 13.19
CA ALA A 424 -6.23 4.72 13.77
C ALA A 424 -5.09 5.48 13.09
N LEU A 425 -4.07 5.87 13.86
CA LEU A 425 -2.87 6.55 13.36
C LEU A 425 -1.65 5.65 13.49
N LEU A 426 -0.93 5.45 12.39
CA LEU A 426 0.35 4.76 12.35
C LEU A 426 1.49 5.79 12.44
N TYR A 427 2.43 5.52 13.35
CA TYR A 427 3.74 6.16 13.41
C TYR A 427 4.78 5.08 13.16
N LEU A 428 5.53 5.19 12.07
CA LEU A 428 6.61 4.28 11.70
C LEU A 428 7.95 5.02 11.79
N HIS A 429 9.02 4.23 11.94
CA HIS A 429 10.37 4.68 12.23
C HIS A 429 10.54 5.31 13.61
N VAL A 430 9.84 4.77 14.60
CA VAL A 430 9.97 5.17 16.01
C VAL A 430 11.03 4.34 16.75
N ALA A 431 12.08 5.00 17.23
CA ALA A 431 13.20 4.37 17.92
C ALA A 431 12.73 3.52 19.10
N THR A 432 13.30 2.34 19.32
CA THR A 432 12.97 1.48 20.46
C THR A 432 13.30 2.15 21.79
N ASN A 433 14.36 2.96 21.82
CA ASN A 433 14.67 3.79 22.98
C ASN A 433 13.72 4.98 23.06
N GLY A 434 12.97 5.09 24.17
CA GLY A 434 12.03 6.18 24.41
C GLY A 434 10.66 6.01 23.74
N ARG A 435 10.41 4.89 23.05
CA ARG A 435 9.09 4.57 22.50
C ARG A 435 8.08 4.36 23.63
N VAL A 436 6.91 4.96 23.49
CA VAL A 436 5.76 4.75 24.37
C VAL A 436 5.35 3.28 24.39
N GLU A 437 4.89 2.78 25.55
CA GLU A 437 4.44 1.39 25.70
C GLU A 437 3.01 1.20 25.19
N ALA A 438 2.72 0.00 24.65
CA ALA A 438 1.34 -0.39 24.35
C ALA A 438 0.51 -0.42 25.64
N GLY A 439 -0.74 0.02 25.55
CA GLY A 439 -1.63 0.21 26.69
C GLY A 439 -1.59 1.61 27.33
N THR A 440 -0.78 2.52 26.79
CA THR A 440 -0.73 3.92 27.24
C THR A 440 -1.88 4.72 26.62
N LEU A 441 -2.58 5.52 27.42
CA LEU A 441 -3.50 6.54 26.93
C LEU A 441 -2.73 7.85 26.72
N LEU A 442 -2.85 8.43 25.53
CA LEU A 442 -2.19 9.68 25.15
C LEU A 442 -3.22 10.77 24.87
N THR A 443 -2.90 11.99 25.30
CA THR A 443 -3.55 13.22 24.84
C THR A 443 -2.76 13.79 23.66
N GLN A 444 -3.43 14.52 22.77
CA GLN A 444 -2.81 15.22 21.66
C GLN A 444 -1.62 16.08 22.13
N GLY A 445 -0.44 15.82 21.57
CA GLY A 445 0.82 16.47 21.93
C GLY A 445 1.68 15.71 22.95
N ASP A 446 1.21 14.61 23.53
CA ASP A 446 2.03 13.74 24.38
C ASP A 446 3.13 13.03 23.57
N LEU A 447 4.20 12.63 24.25
CA LEU A 447 5.38 12.05 23.63
C LEU A 447 5.15 10.61 23.16
N ILE A 448 5.46 10.31 21.90
CA ILE A 448 5.39 8.96 21.31
C ILE A 448 6.76 8.27 21.32
N GLY A 449 7.82 9.02 21.03
CA GLY A 449 9.17 8.48 20.90
C GLY A 449 10.06 9.37 20.05
N HIS A 450 11.20 8.84 19.63
CA HIS A 450 12.15 9.54 18.78
C HIS A 450 12.09 9.04 17.32
N PRO A 451 12.25 9.92 16.31
CA PRO A 451 12.39 9.47 14.93
C PRO A 451 13.68 8.67 14.74
N SER A 452 13.66 7.71 13.82
CA SER A 452 14.73 6.74 13.62
C SER A 452 14.68 6.14 12.21
N CYS A 453 15.30 4.98 12.03
CA CYS A 453 15.16 4.12 10.84
C CYS A 453 14.72 2.72 11.24
N GLU A 454 14.23 2.54 12.48
CA GLU A 454 13.79 1.24 12.97
C GLU A 454 12.45 0.85 12.34
N GLY A 455 12.26 -0.43 12.06
CA GLY A 455 11.05 -0.91 11.37
C GLY A 455 11.07 -0.56 9.88
N GLY A 456 10.62 -1.48 9.04
CA GLY A 456 10.54 -1.27 7.59
C GLY A 456 11.86 -0.87 6.91
N ILE A 457 11.73 -0.17 5.79
CA ILE A 457 12.83 0.33 4.96
C ILE A 457 12.91 1.85 5.16
N ALA A 458 14.10 2.36 5.49
CA ALA A 458 14.34 3.79 5.66
C ALA A 458 15.71 4.19 5.12
N THR A 459 15.78 5.33 4.45
CA THR A 459 17.03 5.91 3.91
C THR A 459 17.68 6.91 4.87
N GLY A 460 16.94 7.37 5.87
CA GLY A 460 17.41 8.27 6.91
C GLY A 460 16.42 8.43 8.05
N THR A 461 16.83 9.19 9.07
CA THR A 461 16.03 9.40 10.28
C THR A 461 14.81 10.27 10.02
N HIS A 462 13.61 9.72 10.17
CA HIS A 462 12.35 10.43 9.98
C HIS A 462 11.23 9.78 10.79
N VAL A 463 10.05 10.40 10.77
CA VAL A 463 8.78 9.75 11.13
C VAL A 463 7.96 9.59 9.86
N HIS A 464 7.45 8.39 9.64
CA HIS A 464 6.46 8.09 8.62
C HIS A 464 5.08 8.05 9.30
N LEU A 465 4.13 8.86 8.82
CA LEU A 465 2.77 8.94 9.34
C LEU A 465 1.76 8.43 8.31
N ALA A 466 0.86 7.56 8.74
CA ALA A 466 -0.29 7.12 7.95
C ALA A 466 -1.53 7.00 8.84
N ARG A 467 -2.72 6.89 8.24
CA ARG A 467 -3.96 6.70 8.98
C ARG A 467 -4.87 5.66 8.33
N LYS A 468 -5.69 5.04 9.16
CA LYS A 468 -6.72 4.09 8.77
C LYS A 468 -8.08 4.53 9.24
N TYR A 469 -9.11 4.12 8.50
CA TYR A 469 -10.48 4.09 8.98
C TYR A 469 -11.09 2.70 8.72
N ASN A 470 -11.62 2.04 9.76
CA ASN A 470 -12.12 0.67 9.69
C ASN A 470 -11.14 -0.31 9.01
N GLY A 471 -9.85 -0.14 9.29
CA GLY A 471 -8.76 -0.94 8.73
C GLY A 471 -8.30 -0.53 7.33
N GLU A 472 -9.05 0.30 6.59
CA GLU A 472 -8.64 0.79 5.28
C GLU A 472 -7.62 1.92 5.43
N TRP A 473 -6.50 1.86 4.70
CA TRP A 473 -5.57 2.99 4.62
C TRP A 473 -6.24 4.15 3.89
N ILE A 474 -6.34 5.31 4.52
CA ILE A 474 -7.00 6.47 3.89
C ILE A 474 -5.93 7.30 3.19
N LEU A 475 -6.07 7.42 1.87
CA LEU A 475 -5.14 8.17 1.02
C LEU A 475 -4.90 9.59 1.57
N ALA A 476 -3.67 10.07 1.42
CA ALA A 476 -3.26 11.36 1.96
C ALA A 476 -3.87 12.53 1.18
N ASP A 477 -4.05 12.33 -0.12
CA ASP A 477 -4.80 13.20 -1.03
C ASP A 477 -6.06 12.46 -1.50
N GLY A 478 -7.21 13.14 -1.50
CA GLY A 478 -8.49 12.54 -1.82
C GLY A 478 -9.67 13.22 -1.13
N PRO A 479 -10.85 12.56 -1.12
CA PRO A 479 -12.08 13.13 -0.58
C PRO A 479 -12.06 13.32 0.94
N LEU A 480 -11.28 12.51 1.63
CA LEU A 480 -10.89 12.69 3.02
C LEU A 480 -9.40 13.02 3.01
N PRO A 481 -8.95 14.27 2.90
CA PRO A 481 -7.52 14.58 2.88
C PRO A 481 -6.89 14.35 4.26
N PHE A 482 -5.58 14.03 4.29
CA PHE A 482 -4.84 13.83 5.53
C PHE A 482 -4.41 15.16 6.16
N GLU A 483 -5.40 15.94 6.59
CA GLU A 483 -5.20 17.29 7.11
C GLU A 483 -4.52 17.27 8.49
N MET A 484 -3.44 18.03 8.65
CA MET A 484 -2.77 18.20 9.94
C MET A 484 -2.44 19.67 10.20
N SER A 485 -2.96 20.24 11.28
CA SER A 485 -2.78 21.67 11.63
C SER A 485 -3.13 22.62 10.47
N GLY A 486 -4.15 22.28 9.67
CA GLY A 486 -4.57 23.04 8.49
C GLY A 486 -3.72 22.86 7.24
N TRP A 487 -2.71 21.97 7.26
CA TRP A 487 -1.96 21.58 6.06
C TRP A 487 -2.64 20.41 5.37
N ILE A 488 -2.95 20.58 4.09
CA ILE A 488 -3.60 19.59 3.24
C ILE A 488 -2.57 19.03 2.26
N PRO A 489 -2.33 17.71 2.24
CA PRO A 489 -1.45 17.08 1.25
C PRO A 489 -2.09 17.06 -0.14
N ILE A 490 -1.26 17.29 -1.15
CA ILE A 490 -1.57 17.09 -2.57
C ILE A 490 -0.52 16.14 -3.13
N ALA A 491 -0.97 15.06 -3.77
CA ALA A 491 -0.09 14.06 -4.35
C ALA A 491 0.52 14.55 -5.67
N GLY A 492 1.80 14.24 -5.88
CA GLY A 492 2.47 14.41 -7.17
C GLY A 492 2.20 13.22 -8.09
N SER A 493 2.75 13.26 -9.31
CA SER A 493 2.59 12.18 -10.30
C SER A 493 3.25 10.84 -9.92
N LYS A 494 4.12 10.83 -8.90
CA LYS A 494 4.86 9.66 -8.41
C LYS A 494 4.83 9.61 -6.88
N PRO A 495 5.01 8.42 -6.28
CA PRO A 495 5.15 8.32 -4.83
C PRO A 495 6.26 9.24 -4.30
N TYR A 496 6.08 9.73 -3.08
CA TYR A 496 6.94 10.69 -2.37
C TYR A 496 6.97 12.10 -2.96
N GLN A 497 6.43 12.31 -4.16
CA GLN A 497 6.24 13.64 -4.73
C GLN A 497 4.92 14.22 -4.23
N GLY A 498 4.90 15.53 -4.03
CA GLY A 498 3.69 16.23 -3.59
C GLY A 498 3.98 17.53 -2.87
N ALA A 499 2.93 18.11 -2.33
CA ALA A 499 2.98 19.35 -1.57
C ALA A 499 2.08 19.29 -0.33
N LEU A 500 2.38 20.13 0.66
CA LEU A 500 1.44 20.53 1.69
C LEU A 500 0.96 21.95 1.39
N VAL A 501 -0.35 22.17 1.42
CA VAL A 501 -0.99 23.44 1.14
C VAL A 501 -1.74 23.94 2.38
N LYS A 502 -1.53 25.20 2.75
CA LYS A 502 -2.26 25.88 3.83
C LYS A 502 -2.52 27.34 3.46
N GLY A 503 -3.73 27.64 3.01
CA GLY A 503 -4.06 28.97 2.49
C GLY A 503 -3.22 29.29 1.24
N ASP A 504 -2.39 30.33 1.31
CA ASP A 504 -1.45 30.72 0.26
C ASP A 504 -0.06 30.06 0.38
N GLN A 505 0.17 29.28 1.44
CA GLN A 505 1.45 28.62 1.68
C GLN A 505 1.48 27.25 1.01
N VAL A 506 2.61 26.96 0.37
CA VAL A 506 2.89 25.67 -0.27
C VAL A 506 4.29 25.22 0.13
N ILE A 507 4.40 23.97 0.59
CA ILE A 507 5.67 23.31 0.92
C ILE A 507 5.78 22.07 0.06
N TYR A 508 6.80 21.98 -0.77
CA TYR A 508 7.04 20.80 -1.61
C TYR A 508 7.83 19.73 -0.87
N ALA A 509 7.46 18.47 -1.07
CA ALA A 509 8.19 17.34 -0.53
C ALA A 509 9.57 17.24 -1.19
N CYS A 510 10.62 17.05 -0.39
CA CYS A 510 11.94 16.71 -0.93
C CYS A 510 12.79 15.97 0.10
N PRO A 511 13.43 14.84 -0.28
CA PRO A 511 14.35 14.13 0.62
C PRO A 511 15.62 14.94 0.92
N CYS A 512 15.85 16.04 0.20
CA CYS A 512 16.96 16.96 0.39
C CYS A 512 16.86 17.81 1.68
N ALA A 513 15.67 17.90 2.31
CA ALA A 513 15.44 18.62 3.56
C ALA A 513 15.97 20.07 3.59
N THR A 514 15.81 20.82 2.49
CA THR A 514 16.28 22.22 2.38
C THR A 514 15.36 23.20 3.13
N HIS A 515 15.73 24.49 3.15
CA HIS A 515 14.96 25.53 3.85
C HIS A 515 13.50 25.61 3.39
N GLU A 516 13.24 25.40 2.10
CA GLU A 516 11.92 25.47 1.49
C GLU A 516 11.00 24.31 1.89
N THR A 517 11.57 23.21 2.41
CA THR A 517 10.82 22.06 2.93
C THR A 517 10.43 22.22 4.39
N GLN A 518 10.89 23.30 5.04
CA GLN A 518 10.75 23.46 6.48
C GLN A 518 9.31 23.73 6.88
N ILE A 519 8.86 23.00 7.88
CA ILE A 519 7.53 23.10 8.47
C ILE A 519 7.63 23.20 9.99
N ARG A 520 6.67 23.93 10.58
CA ARG A 520 6.53 24.13 12.02
C ARG A 520 5.05 24.07 12.40
N ARG A 521 4.82 23.70 13.66
CA ARG A 521 3.51 23.77 14.30
C ARG A 521 3.22 25.16 14.84
#